data_AF-A0A928J641-F1
#
_entry.id   AF-A0A928J641-F1
#
_cell.length_a   1.000
_cell.length_b   1.000
_cell.length_c   1.000
_cell.angle_alpha   90.00
_cell.angle_beta   90.00
_cell.angle_gamma   90.00
#
_symmetry.space_group_name_H-M   'P 1'
#
loop_
_entity.id
_entity.type
_entity.pdbx_description
1 polymer ?
#
loop_
_entity_poly.entity_id
_entity_poly.type
_entity_poly.pdbx_seq_one_letter_code
_entity_poly.pdbx_strand_id
1 'polypeptide(L)'
;MIKRIVAILLALLMCGAFVGCAGDGAPDGMKDATTAGQPFKLYVPDTWSVNTVSGVSSAYLSSLGYVSVSARYHTPENPEMTLDEYVTLRKNELAAELADKGFALVTAENAEGNEGASLGKEANLQDARQIVFTATVDEVSYTFRQIIAKYKGDFIILAFTVSTDIYDSISEDMEKIREEFVCCDKPEYTGDNVTDKKTPEGMKIASSNNLEYRLYVPMDGWTCDSTSGKAEAHAADNSSVTVTSYSPSVSMTAREYWAMAEGEYKNTFGDKYEYVGESERKVAERDAVSYTYVISYGNERVKIMQTVLVYNGVVYSITYSALEANFDAHTADVNKMLDVFIFR
;
A
#
# COMPACT_ATOMS: atom_id res chain seq x y z
N MET A 1 -13.43 11.88 25.01
CA MET A 1 -13.18 10.54 25.58
C MET A 1 -12.94 9.57 24.41
N ILE A 2 -11.91 9.89 23.61
CA ILE A 2 -11.54 9.25 22.34
C ILE A 2 -10.23 8.52 22.60
N LYS A 3 -10.31 7.37 23.27
CA LYS A 3 -9.17 6.50 23.56
C LYS A 3 -9.77 5.12 23.78
N ARG A 4 -9.62 4.21 22.80
CA ARG A 4 -9.72 2.73 22.89
C ARG A 4 -10.16 2.11 21.55
N ILE A 5 -9.44 2.30 20.44
CA ILE A 5 -9.51 1.38 19.27
C ILE A 5 -8.16 1.38 18.56
N VAL A 6 -7.08 0.99 19.25
CA VAL A 6 -5.80 0.65 18.59
C VAL A 6 -5.23 -0.68 19.11
N ALA A 7 -5.64 -1.15 20.29
CA ALA A 7 -4.95 -2.25 20.99
C ALA A 7 -5.56 -3.67 20.82
N ILE A 8 -6.33 -3.95 19.76
CA ILE A 8 -6.80 -5.34 19.49
C ILE A 8 -6.67 -5.62 17.99
N LEU A 9 -5.44 -5.66 17.49
CA LEU A 9 -5.12 -6.19 16.16
C LEU A 9 -3.98 -7.22 16.20
N LEU A 10 -3.54 -7.61 17.40
CA LEU A 10 -2.32 -8.40 17.57
C LEU A 10 -2.52 -9.86 17.98
N ALA A 11 -3.70 -10.34 18.37
CA ALA A 11 -3.81 -11.70 18.92
C ALA A 11 -5.03 -12.46 18.41
N LEU A 12 -4.97 -13.02 17.20
CA LEU A 12 -5.73 -14.23 16.82
C LEU A 12 -5.09 -14.94 15.60
N LEU A 13 -4.66 -16.19 15.86
CA LEU A 13 -4.51 -17.34 14.97
C LEU A 13 -3.46 -17.25 13.85
N MET A 14 -2.28 -17.87 13.96
CA MET A 14 -1.98 -19.30 14.16
C MET A 14 -2.79 -20.26 13.27
N CYS A 15 -2.03 -21.03 12.47
CA CYS A 15 -2.40 -22.18 11.63
C CYS A 15 -2.96 -21.87 10.23
N GLY A 16 -2.05 -21.78 9.26
CA GLY A 16 -2.33 -21.87 7.83
C GLY A 16 -1.06 -22.22 7.05
N ALA A 17 -0.57 -23.45 7.20
CA ALA A 17 0.56 -23.95 6.42
C ALA A 17 0.11 -24.22 4.97
N PHE A 18 0.60 -23.45 4.00
CA PHE A 18 0.62 -23.87 2.60
C PHE A 18 1.90 -23.40 1.88
N VAL A 19 2.70 -24.42 1.56
CA VAL A 19 3.76 -24.57 0.55
C VAL A 19 4.07 -23.34 -0.31
N GLY A 20 5.21 -22.70 -0.04
CA GLY A 20 5.88 -21.84 -1.01
C GLY A 20 6.61 -22.70 -2.04
N CYS A 21 6.27 -22.57 -3.32
CA CYS A 21 7.07 -23.11 -4.40
C CYS A 21 8.42 -22.38 -4.46
N ALA A 22 9.52 -23.12 -4.31
CA ALA A 22 10.85 -22.63 -4.64
C ALA A 22 10.88 -22.24 -6.12
N GLY A 23 11.06 -20.95 -6.42
CA GLY A 23 11.34 -20.49 -7.78
C GLY A 23 12.80 -20.77 -8.12
N ASP A 24 13.06 -21.30 -9.32
CA ASP A 24 14.41 -21.46 -9.88
C ASP A 24 15.17 -20.12 -9.80
N GLY A 25 16.25 -20.06 -8.99
CA GLY A 25 17.16 -18.91 -8.92
C GLY A 25 17.28 -18.20 -7.55
N ALA A 26 16.58 -18.64 -6.50
CA ALA A 26 16.80 -18.11 -5.15
C ALA A 26 18.18 -18.56 -4.59
N PRO A 27 18.87 -17.72 -3.79
CA PRO A 27 20.11 -18.11 -3.10
C PRO A 27 19.93 -19.30 -2.15
N ASP A 28 21.02 -20.02 -1.87
CA ASP A 28 20.98 -21.21 -1.02
C ASP A 28 20.39 -20.93 0.38
N GLY A 29 19.37 -21.71 0.73
CA GLY A 29 18.63 -21.61 1.99
C GLY A 29 17.68 -20.41 2.07
N MET A 30 17.30 -19.84 0.94
CA MET A 30 16.34 -18.74 0.83
C MET A 30 15.29 -19.02 -0.24
N LYS A 31 14.17 -18.29 -0.12
CA LYS A 31 13.06 -18.32 -1.08
C LYS A 31 12.61 -16.92 -1.45
N ASP A 32 11.99 -16.81 -2.62
CA ASP A 32 11.45 -15.57 -3.16
C ASP A 32 10.22 -15.11 -2.32
N ALA A 33 10.31 -13.90 -1.78
CA ALA A 33 9.25 -13.18 -1.06
C ALA A 33 8.83 -11.91 -1.81
N THR A 34 9.07 -11.87 -3.11
CA THR A 34 8.75 -10.73 -3.98
C THR A 34 7.34 -10.85 -4.52
N THR A 35 6.58 -9.77 -4.42
CA THR A 35 5.35 -9.61 -5.20
C THR A 35 5.67 -9.49 -6.68
N ALA A 36 4.80 -10.03 -7.54
CA ALA A 36 4.87 -9.82 -8.99
C ALA A 36 4.95 -8.32 -9.35
N GLY A 37 5.70 -8.00 -10.41
CA GLY A 37 5.79 -6.64 -10.95
C GLY A 37 6.79 -5.70 -10.26
N GLN A 38 7.44 -6.13 -9.19
CA GLN A 38 8.39 -5.29 -8.47
C GLN A 38 9.74 -5.18 -9.20
N PRO A 39 10.41 -4.01 -9.17
CA PRO A 39 11.76 -3.80 -9.73
C PRO A 39 12.88 -4.33 -8.82
N PHE A 40 12.59 -5.37 -8.04
CA PHE A 40 13.54 -5.95 -7.13
C PHE A 40 13.16 -7.39 -6.83
N LYS A 41 14.09 -8.13 -6.22
CA LYS A 41 13.89 -9.43 -5.61
C LYS A 41 14.20 -9.36 -4.13
N LEU A 42 13.19 -9.67 -3.31
CA LEU A 42 13.31 -9.89 -1.88
C LEU A 42 13.42 -11.40 -1.64
N TYR A 43 14.58 -11.86 -1.20
CA TYR A 43 14.74 -13.24 -0.73
C TYR A 43 14.74 -13.28 0.79
N VAL A 44 14.13 -14.32 1.36
CA VAL A 44 14.10 -14.55 2.82
C VAL A 44 14.48 -15.98 3.14
N PRO A 45 15.03 -16.28 4.34
CA PRO A 45 15.37 -17.65 4.70
C PRO A 45 14.18 -18.60 4.57
N ASP A 46 14.43 -19.87 4.22
CA ASP A 46 13.37 -20.85 3.98
C ASP A 46 12.47 -21.11 5.19
N THR A 47 12.98 -20.82 6.38
CA THR A 47 12.28 -20.91 7.67
C THR A 47 11.26 -19.80 7.88
N TRP A 48 11.36 -18.69 7.14
CA TRP A 48 10.42 -17.56 7.23
C TRP A 48 9.13 -17.87 6.46
N SER A 49 8.01 -17.28 6.84
CA SER A 49 6.75 -17.39 6.12
C SER A 49 6.59 -16.20 5.18
N VAL A 50 6.45 -16.46 3.88
CA VAL A 50 6.26 -15.43 2.84
C VAL A 50 4.82 -14.92 2.87
N ASN A 51 4.64 -13.61 2.71
CA ASN A 51 3.35 -12.96 2.55
C ASN A 51 3.43 -11.88 1.47
N THR A 52 3.12 -12.26 0.23
CA THR A 52 3.07 -11.33 -0.94
C THR A 52 1.64 -11.00 -1.36
N VAL A 53 0.65 -11.53 -0.64
CA VAL A 53 -0.77 -11.47 -1.03
C VAL A 53 -1.34 -10.06 -0.87
N SER A 54 -0.64 -9.15 -0.17
CA SER A 54 -0.97 -7.72 -0.05
C SER A 54 -0.20 -6.80 -1.02
N GLY A 55 0.55 -7.36 -1.97
CA GLY A 55 1.28 -6.55 -2.95
C GLY A 55 2.61 -6.04 -2.49
N VAL A 56 2.77 -6.03 -1.18
CA VAL A 56 4.01 -5.77 -0.51
C VAL A 56 4.82 -7.05 -0.55
N SER A 57 6.04 -6.95 -1.09
CA SER A 57 7.02 -8.03 -0.96
C SER A 57 7.38 -8.15 0.52
N SER A 58 6.90 -9.19 1.21
CA SER A 58 7.09 -9.31 2.66
C SER A 58 7.18 -10.75 3.15
N ALA A 59 7.75 -10.92 4.33
CA ALA A 59 7.80 -12.18 5.06
C ALA A 59 7.87 -11.95 6.57
N TYR A 60 7.60 -13.00 7.34
CA TYR A 60 7.66 -12.96 8.80
C TYR A 60 8.19 -14.27 9.39
N LEU A 61 8.76 -14.20 10.59
CA LEU A 61 9.26 -15.38 11.32
C LEU A 61 8.41 -15.64 12.56
N SER A 62 7.38 -16.49 12.43
CA SER A 62 6.39 -16.73 13.48
C SER A 62 6.93 -17.43 14.73
N SER A 63 8.08 -18.10 14.64
CA SER A 63 8.65 -18.88 15.76
C SER A 63 9.28 -18.03 16.86
N LEU A 64 9.55 -16.74 16.59
CA LEU A 64 10.27 -15.84 17.51
C LEU A 64 9.48 -14.58 17.91
N GLY A 65 8.18 -14.49 17.57
CA GLY A 65 7.37 -13.29 17.84
C GLY A 65 7.13 -12.43 16.60
N TYR A 66 6.90 -11.13 16.78
CA TYR A 66 6.66 -10.17 15.69
C TYR A 66 7.97 -9.77 15.01
N VAL A 67 8.50 -10.67 14.19
CA VAL A 67 9.63 -10.41 13.30
C VAL A 67 9.10 -10.37 11.87
N SER A 68 9.29 -9.24 11.19
CA SER A 68 8.90 -9.11 9.78
C SER A 68 9.92 -8.32 8.97
N VAL A 69 9.91 -8.59 7.67
CA VAL A 69 10.62 -7.84 6.65
C VAL A 69 9.65 -7.47 5.55
N SER A 70 9.79 -6.26 5.01
CA SER A 70 9.05 -5.80 3.84
C SER A 70 9.95 -4.99 2.93
N ALA A 71 9.67 -5.04 1.64
CA ALA A 71 10.31 -4.19 0.64
C ALA A 71 9.26 -3.47 -0.20
N ARG A 72 9.49 -2.19 -0.43
CA ARG A 72 8.62 -1.33 -1.26
C ARG A 72 9.43 -0.42 -2.14
N TYR A 73 8.80 0.00 -3.23
CA TYR A 73 9.33 0.95 -4.19
C TYR A 73 8.48 2.22 -4.16
N HIS A 74 9.13 3.38 -4.21
CA HIS A 74 8.49 4.69 -4.12
C HIS A 74 9.05 5.63 -5.19
N THR A 75 8.17 6.14 -6.05
CA THR A 75 8.51 7.19 -7.02
C THR A 75 8.32 8.56 -6.38
N PRO A 76 9.38 9.36 -6.24
CA PRO A 76 9.27 10.70 -5.65
C PRO A 76 8.49 11.64 -6.57
N GLU A 77 7.79 12.61 -5.98
CA GLU A 77 7.13 13.68 -6.74
C GLU A 77 8.12 14.58 -7.49
N ASN A 78 9.26 14.86 -6.84
CA ASN A 78 10.39 15.53 -7.46
C ASN A 78 11.41 14.48 -7.95
N PRO A 79 11.57 14.28 -9.27
CA PRO A 79 12.50 13.28 -9.81
C PRO A 79 13.97 13.59 -9.47
N GLU A 80 14.29 14.86 -9.20
CA GLU A 80 15.63 15.31 -8.82
C GLU A 80 15.92 15.11 -7.33
N MET A 81 14.95 14.66 -6.52
CA MET A 81 15.13 14.43 -5.09
C MET A 81 16.30 13.48 -4.84
N THR A 82 17.26 13.92 -4.04
CA THR A 82 18.44 13.14 -3.65
C THR A 82 18.08 12.11 -2.58
N LEU A 83 18.95 11.12 -2.40
CA LEU A 83 18.77 10.11 -1.35
C LEU A 83 18.76 10.72 0.05
N ASP A 84 19.68 11.65 0.32
CA ASP A 84 19.77 12.30 1.64
C ASP A 84 18.56 13.20 1.93
N GLU A 85 18.01 13.88 0.93
CA GLU A 85 16.74 14.63 1.06
C GLU A 85 15.57 13.68 1.38
N TYR A 86 15.45 12.56 0.66
CA TYR A 86 14.37 11.60 0.89
C TYR A 86 14.47 10.95 2.28
N VAL A 87 15.68 10.59 2.71
CA VAL A 87 15.93 10.02 4.05
C VAL A 87 15.58 11.03 5.14
N THR A 88 15.92 12.31 4.94
CA THR A 88 15.55 13.39 5.86
C THR A 88 14.03 13.55 5.94
N LEU A 89 13.35 13.57 4.79
CA LEU A 89 11.88 13.60 4.73
C LEU A 89 11.28 12.42 5.49
N ARG A 90 11.76 11.20 5.22
CA ARG A 90 11.23 9.99 5.85
C ARG A 90 11.45 9.96 7.36
N LYS A 91 12.58 10.46 7.86
CA LYS A 91 12.81 10.60 9.31
C LYS A 91 11.81 11.55 9.95
N ASN A 92 11.54 12.68 9.33
CA ASN A 92 10.56 13.64 9.83
C ASN A 92 9.14 13.05 9.84
N GLU A 93 8.77 12.32 8.79
CA GLU A 93 7.51 11.59 8.71
C GLU A 93 7.41 10.54 9.82
N LEU A 94 8.43 9.68 10.00
CA LEU A 94 8.47 8.67 11.05
C LEU A 94 8.35 9.30 12.46
N ALA A 95 9.07 10.39 12.70
CA ALA A 95 9.01 11.10 13.99
C ALA A 95 7.61 11.67 14.25
N ALA A 96 6.91 12.15 13.21
CA ALA A 96 5.55 12.64 13.33
C ALA A 96 4.53 11.49 13.49
N GLU A 97 4.64 10.43 12.68
CA GLU A 97 3.81 9.22 12.70
C GLU A 97 3.88 8.50 14.06
N LEU A 98 5.04 8.54 14.72
CA LEU A 98 5.33 7.79 15.95
C LEU A 98 5.54 8.68 17.18
N ALA A 99 5.13 9.95 17.11
CA ALA A 99 5.33 10.92 18.19
C ALA A 99 4.70 10.48 19.52
N ASP A 100 3.54 9.80 19.48
CA ASP A 100 2.86 9.26 20.66
C ASP A 100 3.31 7.84 21.04
N LYS A 101 4.22 7.24 20.24
CA LYS A 101 4.74 5.88 20.40
C LYS A 101 6.15 5.84 20.97
N GLY A 102 6.67 6.94 21.50
CA GLY A 102 8.02 6.96 22.08
C GLY A 102 9.11 6.73 21.03
N PHE A 103 8.94 7.31 19.83
CA PHE A 103 9.94 7.29 18.77
C PHE A 103 11.31 7.75 19.29
N ALA A 104 12.34 6.95 19.05
CA ALA A 104 13.73 7.30 19.32
C ALA A 104 14.64 6.76 18.22
N LEU A 105 15.49 7.62 17.65
CA LEU A 105 16.55 7.18 16.74
C LEU A 105 17.61 6.43 17.54
N VAL A 106 18.00 5.25 17.05
CA VAL A 106 19.03 4.39 17.67
C VAL A 106 20.41 4.73 17.15
N THR A 107 20.52 5.13 15.88
CA THR A 107 21.81 5.46 15.28
C THR A 107 21.77 6.77 14.49
N ALA A 108 22.75 7.64 14.74
CA ALA A 108 22.99 8.87 14.02
C ALA A 108 24.48 9.18 14.04
N GLU A 109 25.23 8.85 12.99
CA GLU A 109 26.59 9.37 12.82
C GLU A 109 26.89 9.85 11.40
N ASN A 110 26.46 11.10 11.16
CA ASN A 110 27.27 12.18 10.58
C ASN A 110 26.55 13.52 10.89
N ALA A 111 27.10 14.67 10.52
CA ALA A 111 26.53 16.00 10.85
C ALA A 111 25.09 16.23 10.32
N GLU A 112 24.63 15.37 9.42
CA GLU A 112 23.30 15.35 8.79
C GLU A 112 22.42 14.19 9.33
N GLY A 113 22.96 13.38 10.25
CA GLY A 113 22.26 12.31 10.96
C GLY A 113 22.07 11.01 10.18
N ASN A 114 22.67 10.84 9.00
CA ASN A 114 22.46 9.69 8.11
C ASN A 114 23.62 8.67 8.25
N GLU A 115 23.30 7.39 8.42
CA GLU A 115 24.31 6.33 8.37
C GLU A 115 24.38 5.71 6.98
N GLY A 116 25.60 5.60 6.43
CA GLY A 116 25.86 4.87 5.20
C GLY A 116 25.55 3.38 5.36
N ALA A 117 24.94 2.79 4.35
CA ALA A 117 24.59 1.37 4.31
C ALA A 117 24.72 0.83 2.88
N SER A 118 24.50 -0.47 2.69
CA SER A 118 24.31 -1.07 1.37
C SER A 118 23.05 -1.95 1.33
N LEU A 119 22.42 -2.02 0.17
CA LEU A 119 21.26 -2.86 -0.08
C LEU A 119 21.58 -3.85 -1.21
N GLY A 120 21.91 -5.08 -0.90
CA GLY A 120 22.39 -6.04 -1.89
C GLY A 120 23.89 -5.91 -2.20
N LYS A 121 24.34 -6.67 -3.20
CA LYS A 121 25.75 -6.72 -3.66
C LYS A 121 26.03 -5.82 -4.86
N GLU A 122 25.00 -5.25 -5.49
CA GLU A 122 25.18 -4.44 -6.70
C GLU A 122 25.78 -3.06 -6.38
N ALA A 123 26.69 -2.58 -7.23
CA ALA A 123 27.44 -1.34 -7.01
C ALA A 123 26.54 -0.09 -6.84
N ASN A 124 25.46 -0.03 -7.62
CA ASN A 124 24.43 1.02 -7.60
C ASN A 124 23.57 1.04 -6.33
N LEU A 125 23.70 0.04 -5.45
CA LEU A 125 22.98 -0.04 -4.18
C LEU A 125 23.92 0.02 -2.97
N GLN A 126 25.22 0.27 -3.19
CA GLN A 126 26.20 0.43 -2.12
C GLN A 126 26.20 1.83 -1.50
N ASP A 127 25.56 2.81 -2.15
CA ASP A 127 25.31 4.15 -1.58
C ASP A 127 23.90 4.21 -1.00
N ALA A 128 23.57 3.29 -0.10
CA ALA A 128 22.30 3.31 0.62
C ALA A 128 22.41 4.11 1.92
N ARG A 129 21.28 4.43 2.52
CA ARG A 129 21.18 5.00 3.88
C ARG A 129 20.39 4.08 4.76
N GLN A 130 20.71 4.06 6.05
CA GLN A 130 19.89 3.39 7.03
C GLN A 130 19.27 4.35 8.05
N ILE A 131 18.09 3.98 8.52
CA ILE A 131 17.40 4.59 9.65
C ILE A 131 17.10 3.46 10.64
N VAL A 132 17.72 3.50 11.81
CA VAL A 132 17.40 2.59 12.91
C VAL A 132 16.69 3.39 14.00
N PHE A 133 15.51 2.93 14.41
CA PHE A 133 14.72 3.61 15.43
C PHE A 133 13.91 2.61 16.25
N THR A 134 13.53 3.03 17.45
CA THR A 134 12.59 2.28 18.28
C THR A 134 11.26 3.00 18.40
N ALA A 135 10.19 2.23 18.56
CA ALA A 135 8.89 2.74 19.00
C ALA A 135 8.15 1.68 19.83
N THR A 136 7.20 2.12 20.63
CA THR A 136 6.35 1.27 21.48
C THR A 136 4.95 1.20 20.89
N VAL A 137 4.54 -0.01 20.52
CA VAL A 137 3.20 -0.29 20.00
C VAL A 137 2.58 -1.33 20.93
N ASP A 138 1.40 -1.03 21.47
CA ASP A 138 0.67 -1.91 22.40
C ASP A 138 1.53 -2.47 23.54
N GLU A 139 2.28 -1.58 24.22
CA GLU A 139 3.19 -1.91 25.34
C GLU A 139 4.42 -2.76 24.96
N VAL A 140 4.57 -3.12 23.68
CA VAL A 140 5.76 -3.82 23.16
C VAL A 140 6.70 -2.83 22.51
N SER A 141 7.98 -2.87 22.90
CA SER A 141 9.03 -2.10 22.26
C SER A 141 9.53 -2.84 21.02
N TYR A 142 9.59 -2.12 19.91
CA TYR A 142 10.10 -2.60 18.63
C TYR A 142 11.31 -1.79 18.21
N THR A 143 12.29 -2.48 17.63
CA THR A 143 13.36 -1.91 16.81
C THR A 143 12.99 -2.05 15.34
N PHE A 144 13.06 -0.94 14.64
CA PHE A 144 12.87 -0.85 13.20
C PHE A 144 14.20 -0.51 12.54
N ARG A 145 14.48 -1.16 11.41
CA ARG A 145 15.59 -0.80 10.55
C ARG A 145 15.09 -0.62 9.13
N GLN A 146 15.19 0.59 8.60
CA GLN A 146 14.91 0.89 7.20
C GLN A 146 16.24 1.09 6.47
N ILE A 147 16.43 0.40 5.35
CA ILE A 147 17.54 0.60 4.43
C ILE A 147 16.95 1.14 3.13
N ILE A 148 17.44 2.29 2.72
CA ILE A 148 16.89 3.08 1.62
C ILE A 148 17.98 3.28 0.58
N ALA A 149 17.70 2.86 -0.65
CA ALA A 149 18.59 3.05 -1.80
C ALA A 149 17.85 3.77 -2.93
N LYS A 150 18.59 4.57 -3.70
CA LYS A 150 18.06 5.18 -4.94
C LYS A 150 18.38 4.27 -6.12
N TYR A 151 17.36 3.88 -6.88
CA TYR A 151 17.49 3.03 -8.06
C TYR A 151 16.70 3.63 -9.23
N LYS A 152 17.39 3.98 -10.32
CA LYS A 152 16.81 4.54 -11.55
C LYS A 152 15.87 5.75 -11.36
N GLY A 153 16.13 6.57 -10.34
CA GLY A 153 15.33 7.77 -10.04
C GLY A 153 14.36 7.60 -8.87
N ASP A 154 14.09 6.35 -8.47
CA ASP A 154 13.14 6.02 -7.43
C ASP A 154 13.82 5.52 -6.16
N PHE A 155 13.05 5.37 -5.08
CA PHE A 155 13.53 4.91 -3.79
C PHE A 155 13.02 3.50 -3.48
N ILE A 156 13.93 2.61 -3.13
CA ILE A 156 13.61 1.29 -2.60
C ILE A 156 13.83 1.34 -1.09
N ILE A 157 12.82 0.90 -0.32
CA ILE A 157 12.88 0.82 1.13
C ILE A 157 12.74 -0.64 1.53
N LEU A 158 13.79 -1.21 2.12
CA LEU A 158 13.76 -2.48 2.85
C LEU A 158 13.58 -2.17 4.34
N ALA A 159 12.49 -2.64 4.93
CA ALA A 159 12.13 -2.37 6.32
C ALA A 159 12.02 -3.66 7.13
N PHE A 160 12.78 -3.73 8.22
CA PHE A 160 12.68 -4.77 9.24
C PHE A 160 11.94 -4.22 10.46
N THR A 161 11.05 -5.03 11.04
CA THR A 161 10.36 -4.76 12.30
C THR A 161 10.55 -5.93 13.23
N VAL A 162 11.07 -5.67 14.43
CA VAL A 162 11.51 -6.72 15.34
C VAL A 162 11.27 -6.26 16.77
N SER A 163 10.81 -7.12 17.67
CA SER A 163 10.78 -6.80 19.10
C SER A 163 12.19 -6.51 19.60
N THR A 164 12.36 -5.46 20.40
CA THR A 164 13.69 -4.93 20.79
C THR A 164 14.54 -5.98 21.51
N ASP A 165 13.91 -6.88 22.25
CA ASP A 165 14.55 -7.95 23.05
C ASP A 165 15.17 -9.08 22.22
N ILE A 166 14.75 -9.24 20.96
CA ILE A 166 15.25 -10.31 20.06
C ILE A 166 16.02 -9.77 18.86
N TYR A 167 16.17 -8.45 18.73
CA TYR A 167 16.81 -7.80 17.58
C TYR A 167 18.18 -8.39 17.23
N ASP A 168 19.05 -8.55 18.23
CA ASP A 168 20.39 -9.10 18.03
C ASP A 168 20.34 -10.58 17.58
N SER A 169 19.33 -11.33 18.03
CA SER A 169 19.20 -12.76 17.73
C SER A 169 18.80 -13.07 16.28
N ILE A 170 18.25 -12.09 15.56
CA ILE A 170 17.84 -12.23 14.16
C ILE A 170 18.72 -11.40 13.21
N SER A 171 19.76 -10.76 13.73
CA SER A 171 20.62 -9.85 12.97
C SER A 171 21.31 -10.53 11.79
N GLU A 172 21.73 -11.79 11.95
CA GLU A 172 22.32 -12.60 10.86
C GLU A 172 21.33 -12.81 9.71
N ASP A 173 20.06 -13.13 10.01
CA ASP A 173 19.01 -13.26 8.99
C ASP A 173 18.77 -11.92 8.28
N MET A 174 18.72 -10.81 9.04
CA MET A 174 18.55 -9.46 8.47
C MET A 174 19.68 -9.09 7.52
N GLU A 175 20.92 -9.38 7.89
CA GLU A 175 22.09 -9.13 7.05
C GLU A 175 22.06 -10.01 5.80
N LYS A 176 21.73 -11.30 5.94
CA LYS A 176 21.59 -12.20 4.77
C LYS A 176 20.51 -11.71 3.80
N ILE A 177 19.34 -11.30 4.31
CA ILE A 177 18.25 -10.74 3.50
C ILE A 177 18.71 -9.47 2.78
N ARG A 178 19.39 -8.57 3.50
CA ARG A 178 19.94 -7.33 2.94
C ARG A 178 20.96 -7.63 1.85
N GLU A 179 21.90 -8.54 2.08
CA GLU A 179 22.99 -8.86 1.13
C GLU A 179 22.51 -9.54 -0.14
N GLU A 180 21.49 -10.39 -0.04
CA GLU A 180 20.92 -11.09 -1.19
C GLU A 180 19.83 -10.29 -1.90
N PHE A 181 19.52 -9.07 -1.45
CA PHE A 181 18.60 -8.18 -2.15
C PHE A 181 19.15 -7.84 -3.54
N VAL A 182 18.30 -7.94 -4.57
CA VAL A 182 18.70 -7.66 -5.95
C VAL A 182 17.72 -6.67 -6.57
N CYS A 183 18.21 -5.66 -7.27
CA CYS A 183 17.35 -4.85 -8.13
C CYS A 183 17.24 -5.51 -9.50
N CYS A 184 16.05 -5.47 -10.07
CA CYS A 184 15.86 -5.89 -11.44
C CYS A 184 15.16 -4.79 -12.21
N ASP A 185 15.24 -4.85 -13.53
CA ASP A 185 14.35 -4.05 -14.34
C ASP A 185 12.92 -4.35 -13.91
N LYS A 186 12.07 -3.31 -13.81
CA LYS A 186 10.62 -3.58 -13.78
C LYS A 186 10.37 -4.53 -14.93
N PRO A 187 9.70 -5.66 -14.71
CA PRO A 187 9.34 -6.49 -15.84
C PRO A 187 8.67 -5.57 -16.85
N GLU A 188 9.31 -5.39 -18.00
CA GLU A 188 8.60 -4.87 -19.15
C GLU A 188 7.51 -5.90 -19.34
N TYR A 189 6.27 -5.52 -19.06
CA TYR A 189 5.11 -6.34 -19.37
C TYR A 189 5.04 -6.44 -20.90
N THR A 190 5.91 -7.28 -21.46
CA THR A 190 5.98 -7.69 -22.87
C THR A 190 4.87 -8.71 -23.07
N GLY A 191 3.65 -8.20 -22.90
CA GLY A 191 2.41 -8.96 -22.82
C GLY A 191 1.20 -8.05 -22.80
N ASP A 192 1.34 -6.84 -22.24
CA ASP A 192 0.31 -5.80 -22.33
C ASP A 192 0.84 -4.61 -23.12
N ASN A 193 0.53 -4.61 -24.42
CA ASN A 193 0.50 -3.40 -25.26
C ASN A 193 -0.60 -2.43 -24.77
N VAL A 194 -0.58 -2.06 -23.50
CA VAL A 194 -1.31 -0.91 -22.98
C VAL A 194 -0.32 0.25 -22.84
N THR A 195 0.31 0.62 -23.97
CA THR A 195 0.44 2.06 -24.25
C THR A 195 -0.94 2.65 -24.02
N ASP A 196 -1.09 3.66 -23.16
CA ASP A 196 -2.35 4.36 -22.87
C ASP A 196 -3.50 3.80 -23.72
N LYS A 197 -4.16 2.73 -23.22
CA LYS A 197 -5.25 2.06 -23.94
C LYS A 197 -6.07 3.20 -24.52
N LYS A 198 -6.17 3.26 -25.87
CA LYS A 198 -6.77 4.41 -26.57
C LYS A 198 -7.97 4.84 -25.75
N THR A 199 -7.91 6.06 -25.20
CA THR A 199 -8.93 6.57 -24.27
C THR A 199 -10.30 6.13 -24.78
N PRO A 200 -11.09 5.38 -23.98
CA PRO A 200 -12.34 4.84 -24.45
C PRO A 200 -13.21 5.94 -25.05
N GLU A 201 -13.98 5.61 -26.08
CA GLU A 201 -14.77 6.60 -26.80
C GLU A 201 -15.75 7.34 -25.86
N GLY A 202 -15.73 8.67 -25.94
CA GLY A 202 -16.51 9.55 -25.07
C GLY A 202 -16.02 9.66 -23.63
N MET A 203 -14.81 9.18 -23.32
CA MET A 203 -14.18 9.31 -22.01
C MET A 203 -12.94 10.21 -22.04
N LYS A 204 -12.48 10.63 -20.86
CA LYS A 204 -11.19 11.30 -20.62
C LYS A 204 -10.52 10.74 -19.38
N ILE A 205 -9.20 10.89 -19.27
CA ILE A 205 -8.43 10.40 -18.14
C ILE A 205 -8.65 11.32 -16.92
N ALA A 206 -8.85 10.72 -15.75
CA ALA A 206 -9.01 11.39 -14.46
C ALA A 206 -8.00 10.91 -13.39
N SER A 207 -6.92 10.25 -13.81
CA SER A 207 -5.83 9.76 -12.96
C SER A 207 -4.48 10.26 -13.47
N SER A 208 -3.55 10.57 -12.57
CA SER A 208 -2.20 11.00 -12.93
C SER A 208 -1.35 9.91 -13.60
N ASN A 209 -0.30 10.32 -14.31
CA ASN A 209 0.57 9.42 -15.08
C ASN A 209 1.52 8.55 -14.23
N ASN A 210 1.63 8.79 -12.93
CA ASN A 210 2.45 7.99 -12.02
C ASN A 210 1.67 6.87 -11.33
N LEU A 211 0.35 6.76 -11.55
CA LEU A 211 -0.47 5.70 -10.96
C LEU A 211 -0.40 4.42 -11.80
N GLU A 212 -0.48 3.28 -11.12
CA GLU A 212 -0.50 1.92 -11.69
C GLU A 212 -1.85 1.54 -12.32
N TYR A 213 -2.76 2.51 -12.46
CA TYR A 213 -4.08 2.33 -13.04
C TYR A 213 -4.50 3.54 -13.87
N ARG A 214 -5.61 3.39 -14.57
CA ARG A 214 -6.32 4.49 -15.24
C ARG A 214 -7.76 4.57 -14.76
N LEU A 215 -8.10 5.72 -14.20
CA LEU A 215 -9.49 6.15 -14.07
C LEU A 215 -9.87 6.92 -15.33
N TYR A 216 -10.95 6.51 -15.98
CA TYR A 216 -11.56 7.25 -17.07
C TYR A 216 -12.95 7.70 -16.66
N VAL A 217 -13.31 8.93 -17.01
CA VAL A 217 -14.64 9.53 -16.75
C VAL A 217 -15.25 10.04 -18.05
N PRO A 218 -16.58 10.18 -18.15
CA PRO A 218 -17.22 10.78 -19.31
C PRO A 218 -16.63 12.16 -19.63
N MET A 219 -16.52 12.46 -20.93
CA MET A 219 -15.96 13.72 -21.40
C MET A 219 -16.83 14.91 -20.96
N ASP A 220 -18.14 14.72 -21.00
CA ASP A 220 -19.16 15.70 -20.61
C ASP A 220 -19.61 15.47 -19.16
N GLY A 221 -19.95 16.56 -18.46
CA GLY A 221 -20.55 16.50 -17.12
C GLY A 221 -19.58 16.30 -15.95
N TRP A 222 -18.34 15.86 -16.21
CA TRP A 222 -17.32 15.63 -15.18
C TRP A 222 -16.12 16.55 -15.33
N THR A 223 -15.58 17.06 -14.23
CA THR A 223 -14.34 17.83 -14.16
C THR A 223 -13.28 17.01 -13.42
N CYS A 224 -12.09 16.85 -14.01
CA CYS A 224 -11.02 16.05 -13.43
C CYS A 224 -10.08 16.92 -12.59
N ASP A 225 -9.63 16.41 -11.44
CA ASP A 225 -8.45 16.92 -10.73
C ASP A 225 -7.33 15.88 -10.90
N SER A 226 -6.42 16.13 -11.84
CA SER A 226 -5.28 15.26 -12.14
C SER A 226 -3.97 15.79 -11.55
N THR A 227 -4.03 16.35 -10.35
CA THR A 227 -2.81 16.66 -9.57
C THR A 227 -2.01 15.37 -9.32
N SER A 228 -0.68 15.49 -9.21
CA SER A 228 0.22 14.33 -8.99
C SER A 228 -0.30 13.41 -7.88
N GLY A 229 -0.37 12.10 -8.15
CA GLY A 229 -0.76 11.08 -7.18
C GLY A 229 -2.27 10.93 -6.93
N LYS A 230 -3.13 11.66 -7.65
CA LYS A 230 -4.59 11.57 -7.49
C LYS A 230 -5.29 10.87 -8.66
N ALA A 231 -6.44 10.28 -8.33
CA ALA A 231 -7.46 9.89 -9.29
C ALA A 231 -8.83 10.36 -8.79
N GLU A 232 -9.30 11.49 -9.31
CA GLU A 232 -10.50 12.17 -8.82
C GLU A 232 -11.21 12.93 -9.95
N ALA A 233 -12.54 12.89 -9.94
CA ALA A 233 -13.39 13.75 -10.75
C ALA A 233 -14.67 14.13 -10.01
N HIS A 234 -15.27 15.26 -10.38
CA HIS A 234 -16.54 15.73 -9.82
C HIS A 234 -17.49 16.25 -10.91
N ALA A 235 -18.78 16.08 -10.70
CA ALA A 235 -19.85 16.68 -11.49
C ALA A 235 -20.27 18.04 -10.91
N ALA A 236 -21.07 18.79 -11.67
CA ALA A 236 -21.52 20.14 -11.28
C ALA A 236 -22.38 20.18 -10.00
N ASP A 237 -23.00 19.06 -9.64
CA ASP A 237 -23.84 18.90 -8.45
C ASP A 237 -23.06 18.39 -7.23
N ASN A 238 -21.73 18.43 -7.30
CA ASN A 238 -20.78 17.92 -6.30
C ASN A 238 -20.80 16.39 -6.12
N SER A 239 -21.42 15.64 -7.02
CA SER A 239 -21.16 14.20 -7.11
C SER A 239 -19.70 13.98 -7.48
N SER A 240 -19.02 12.99 -6.88
CA SER A 240 -17.59 12.75 -7.10
C SER A 240 -17.25 11.27 -7.21
N VAL A 241 -16.17 10.97 -7.92
CA VAL A 241 -15.54 9.66 -7.97
C VAL A 241 -14.07 9.80 -7.62
N THR A 242 -13.60 8.99 -6.68
CA THR A 242 -12.19 8.91 -6.28
C THR A 242 -11.69 7.48 -6.31
N VAL A 243 -10.39 7.30 -6.48
CA VAL A 243 -9.72 6.00 -6.26
C VAL A 243 -8.70 6.16 -5.15
N THR A 244 -8.84 5.36 -4.11
CA THR A 244 -7.83 5.23 -3.05
C THR A 244 -7.26 3.83 -3.04
N SER A 245 -6.00 3.72 -2.64
CA SER A 245 -5.34 2.45 -2.40
C SER A 245 -5.04 2.27 -0.91
N TYR A 246 -5.12 1.03 -0.45
CA TYR A 246 -4.71 0.61 0.88
C TYR A 246 -3.81 -0.61 0.73
N SER A 247 -2.59 -0.51 1.24
CA SER A 247 -1.62 -1.60 1.27
C SER A 247 -1.66 -2.26 2.66
N PRO A 248 -2.39 -3.38 2.81
CA PRO A 248 -2.51 -4.02 4.11
C PRO A 248 -1.22 -4.73 4.52
N SER A 249 -0.96 -4.80 5.82
CA SER A 249 0.17 -5.57 6.38
C SER A 249 -0.04 -7.09 6.27
N VAL A 250 -1.27 -7.53 6.05
CA VAL A 250 -1.67 -8.92 5.81
C VAL A 250 -2.56 -9.01 4.57
N SER A 251 -2.53 -10.15 3.89
CA SER A 251 -3.51 -10.45 2.84
C SER A 251 -4.92 -10.11 3.29
N MET A 252 -5.71 -9.50 2.42
CA MET A 252 -7.15 -9.41 2.62
C MET A 252 -7.89 -9.42 1.29
N THR A 253 -9.06 -10.03 1.32
CA THR A 253 -10.07 -9.96 0.28
C THR A 253 -10.80 -8.61 0.32
N ALA A 254 -11.49 -8.26 -0.76
CA ALA A 254 -12.36 -7.10 -0.80
C ALA A 254 -13.43 -7.10 0.31
N ARG A 255 -13.90 -8.29 0.72
CA ARG A 255 -14.89 -8.47 1.80
C ARG A 255 -14.29 -8.26 3.19
N GLU A 256 -13.08 -8.75 3.42
CA GLU A 256 -12.37 -8.53 4.69
C GLU A 256 -12.01 -7.05 4.88
N TYR A 257 -11.53 -6.40 3.81
CA TYR A 257 -11.33 -4.94 3.83
C TYR A 257 -12.63 -4.20 4.14
N TRP A 258 -13.73 -4.56 3.47
CA TRP A 258 -15.01 -3.91 3.71
C TRP A 258 -15.50 -4.10 5.14
N ALA A 259 -15.39 -5.29 5.72
CA ALA A 259 -15.79 -5.52 7.11
C ALA A 259 -15.04 -4.61 8.09
N MET A 260 -13.74 -4.38 7.84
CA MET A 260 -12.94 -3.44 8.61
C MET A 260 -13.41 -1.98 8.38
N ALA A 261 -13.52 -1.56 7.11
CA ALA A 261 -13.91 -0.19 6.76
C ALA A 261 -15.32 0.17 7.27
N GLU A 262 -16.28 -0.74 7.10
CA GLU A 262 -17.65 -0.60 7.58
C GLU A 262 -17.69 -0.50 9.11
N GLY A 263 -16.87 -1.30 9.81
CA GLY A 263 -16.71 -1.18 11.27
C GLY A 263 -16.31 0.23 11.69
N GLU A 264 -15.32 0.82 11.03
CA GLU A 264 -14.88 2.20 11.28
C GLU A 264 -15.97 3.23 10.95
N TYR A 265 -16.74 3.01 9.89
CA TYR A 265 -17.87 3.90 9.53
C TYR A 265 -18.98 3.84 10.58
N LYS A 266 -19.36 2.63 11.03
CA LYS A 266 -20.34 2.45 12.11
C LYS A 266 -19.87 3.08 13.42
N ASN A 267 -18.58 2.95 13.75
CA ASN A 267 -17.99 3.57 14.94
C ASN A 267 -17.98 5.10 14.85
N THR A 268 -17.69 5.65 13.68
CA THR A 268 -17.55 7.10 13.44
C THR A 268 -18.89 7.81 13.35
N PHE A 269 -19.82 7.25 12.58
CA PHE A 269 -21.08 7.89 12.23
C PHE A 269 -22.25 7.40 13.09
N GLY A 270 -22.15 6.23 13.73
CA GLY A 270 -23.19 5.71 14.61
C GLY A 270 -24.55 5.59 13.92
N ASP A 271 -25.57 6.22 14.51
CA ASP A 271 -26.94 6.27 14.00
C ASP A 271 -27.09 7.04 12.67
N LYS A 272 -26.05 7.75 12.22
CA LYS A 272 -26.02 8.46 10.94
C LYS A 272 -25.58 7.58 9.78
N TYR A 273 -25.11 6.37 10.03
CA TYR A 273 -24.73 5.39 9.01
C TYR A 273 -25.88 4.44 8.70
N GLU A 274 -26.21 4.30 7.43
CA GLU A 274 -27.27 3.42 6.93
C GLU A 274 -26.72 2.55 5.80
N TYR A 275 -26.57 1.25 6.03
CA TYR A 275 -26.19 0.29 4.98
C TYR A 275 -27.37 0.05 4.03
N VAL A 276 -27.13 0.16 2.72
CA VAL A 276 -28.16 -0.01 1.68
C VAL A 276 -28.07 -1.39 1.02
N GLY A 277 -26.86 -1.84 0.67
CA GLY A 277 -26.67 -3.15 0.05
C GLY A 277 -25.30 -3.37 -0.58
N GLU A 278 -25.10 -4.56 -1.13
CA GLU A 278 -23.90 -4.92 -1.89
C GLU A 278 -24.25 -5.56 -3.23
N SER A 279 -23.30 -5.52 -4.18
CA SER A 279 -23.38 -6.26 -5.44
C SER A 279 -21.99 -6.74 -5.87
N GLU A 280 -21.93 -7.95 -6.40
CA GLU A 280 -20.72 -8.50 -6.99
C GLU A 280 -20.61 -8.06 -8.46
N ARG A 281 -19.40 -7.72 -8.89
CA ARG A 281 -19.12 -7.35 -10.28
C ARG A 281 -17.68 -7.68 -10.66
N LYS A 282 -17.37 -7.55 -11.96
CA LYS A 282 -15.98 -7.50 -12.43
C LYS A 282 -15.55 -6.07 -12.72
N VAL A 283 -14.33 -5.73 -12.32
CA VAL A 283 -13.64 -4.46 -12.63
C VAL A 283 -12.22 -4.80 -13.02
N ALA A 284 -11.74 -4.30 -14.16
CA ALA A 284 -10.45 -4.70 -14.73
C ALA A 284 -10.25 -6.23 -14.74
N GLU A 285 -11.29 -6.97 -15.16
CA GLU A 285 -11.35 -8.45 -15.20
C GLU A 285 -11.25 -9.17 -13.84
N ARG A 286 -11.21 -8.42 -12.74
CA ARG A 286 -11.08 -8.92 -11.36
C ARG A 286 -12.41 -8.89 -10.64
N ASP A 287 -12.57 -9.81 -9.70
CA ASP A 287 -13.73 -9.84 -8.85
C ASP A 287 -13.68 -8.64 -7.89
N ALA A 288 -14.79 -7.91 -7.85
CA ALA A 288 -14.97 -6.71 -7.05
C ALA A 288 -16.34 -6.76 -6.37
N VAL A 289 -16.45 -6.06 -5.25
CA VAL A 289 -17.73 -5.91 -4.54
C VAL A 289 -18.01 -4.42 -4.37
N SER A 290 -19.19 -4.00 -4.84
CA SER A 290 -19.69 -2.63 -4.67
C SER A 290 -20.64 -2.59 -3.48
N TYR A 291 -20.31 -1.78 -2.48
CA TYR A 291 -21.10 -1.57 -1.27
C TYR A 291 -21.75 -0.19 -1.31
N THR A 292 -23.06 -0.12 -1.08
CA THR A 292 -23.82 1.12 -1.06
C THR A 292 -24.31 1.41 0.35
N TYR A 293 -24.14 2.64 0.80
CA TYR A 293 -24.56 3.10 2.12
C TYR A 293 -24.84 4.61 2.08
N VAL A 294 -25.52 5.11 3.12
CA VAL A 294 -25.84 6.53 3.30
C VAL A 294 -25.24 7.02 4.60
N ILE A 295 -24.66 8.22 4.57
CA ILE A 295 -24.22 8.95 5.76
C ILE A 295 -25.03 10.25 5.88
N SER A 296 -25.57 10.49 7.06
CA SER A 296 -26.28 11.74 7.39
C SER A 296 -25.35 12.72 8.12
N TYR A 297 -25.21 13.95 7.61
CA TYR A 297 -24.43 15.01 8.27
C TYR A 297 -25.19 16.34 8.24
N GLY A 298 -25.57 16.85 9.43
CA GLY A 298 -26.46 17.99 9.52
C GLY A 298 -27.82 17.69 8.90
N ASN A 299 -28.23 18.47 7.91
CA ASN A 299 -29.47 18.29 7.16
C ASN A 299 -29.28 17.56 5.82
N GLU A 300 -28.06 17.15 5.50
CA GLU A 300 -27.71 16.53 4.23
C GLU A 300 -27.54 15.02 4.40
N ARG A 301 -27.96 14.28 3.36
CA ARG A 301 -27.78 12.84 3.24
C ARG A 301 -26.93 12.58 2.01
N VAL A 302 -25.79 11.94 2.21
CA VAL A 302 -24.84 11.58 1.15
C VAL A 302 -24.92 10.07 0.96
N LYS A 303 -25.30 9.64 -0.24
CA LYS A 303 -25.29 8.23 -0.63
C LYS A 303 -23.97 7.93 -1.33
N ILE A 304 -23.35 6.82 -0.96
CA ILE A 304 -22.00 6.45 -1.35
C ILE A 304 -22.04 5.02 -1.88
N MET A 305 -21.38 4.78 -3.02
CA MET A 305 -21.04 3.44 -3.50
C MET A 305 -19.52 3.28 -3.52
N GLN A 306 -19.03 2.32 -2.76
CA GLN A 306 -17.62 1.98 -2.68
C GLN A 306 -17.38 0.63 -3.37
N THR A 307 -16.70 0.64 -4.51
CA THR A 307 -16.32 -0.58 -5.24
C THR A 307 -14.91 -0.99 -4.83
N VAL A 308 -14.81 -2.12 -4.15
CA VAL A 308 -13.57 -2.64 -3.58
C VAL A 308 -13.09 -3.83 -4.42
N LEU A 309 -11.82 -3.78 -4.81
CA LEU A 309 -11.13 -4.88 -5.46
C LEU A 309 -9.69 -4.98 -4.96
N VAL A 310 -9.07 -6.14 -5.17
CA VAL A 310 -7.67 -6.39 -4.82
C VAL A 310 -6.88 -6.62 -6.10
N TYR A 311 -5.78 -5.90 -6.27
CA TYR A 311 -4.84 -6.13 -7.36
C TYR A 311 -3.41 -6.03 -6.87
N ASN A 312 -2.59 -7.03 -7.22
CA ASN A 312 -1.27 -7.24 -6.65
C ASN A 312 -1.33 -6.94 -5.15
N GLY A 313 -2.29 -7.55 -4.46
CA GLY A 313 -2.57 -7.42 -3.03
C GLY A 313 -2.83 -6.03 -2.42
N VAL A 314 -2.74 -4.96 -3.20
CA VAL A 314 -3.22 -3.65 -2.78
C VAL A 314 -4.74 -3.66 -2.92
N VAL A 315 -5.43 -3.17 -1.90
CA VAL A 315 -6.86 -2.94 -1.97
C VAL A 315 -7.08 -1.60 -2.66
N TYR A 316 -7.88 -1.59 -3.73
CA TYR A 316 -8.33 -0.38 -4.38
C TYR A 316 -9.80 -0.17 -4.06
N SER A 317 -10.12 1.06 -3.69
CA SER A 317 -11.47 1.51 -3.41
C SER A 317 -11.83 2.61 -4.40
N ILE A 318 -12.75 2.31 -5.31
CA ILE A 318 -13.33 3.30 -6.22
C ILE A 318 -14.62 3.79 -5.58
N THR A 319 -14.60 5.04 -5.09
CA THR A 319 -15.67 5.60 -4.26
C THR A 319 -16.45 6.63 -5.05
N TYR A 320 -17.72 6.34 -5.34
CA TYR A 320 -18.68 7.30 -5.86
C TYR A 320 -19.50 7.89 -4.70
N SER A 321 -19.53 9.21 -4.58
CA SER A 321 -20.30 9.92 -3.55
C SER A 321 -21.19 10.98 -4.17
N ALA A 322 -22.42 11.11 -3.69
CA ALA A 322 -23.34 12.17 -4.11
C ALA A 322 -24.36 12.47 -3.02
N LEU A 323 -25.00 13.64 -3.08
CA LEU A 323 -26.24 13.84 -2.34
C LEU A 323 -27.25 12.76 -2.75
N GLU A 324 -27.99 12.23 -1.79
CA GLU A 324 -28.89 11.09 -2.03
C GLU A 324 -29.90 11.35 -3.15
N ALA A 325 -30.39 12.58 -3.27
CA ALA A 325 -31.31 12.99 -4.34
C ALA A 325 -30.69 12.98 -5.75
N ASN A 326 -29.35 13.09 -5.86
CA ASN A 326 -28.62 13.14 -7.13
C ASN A 326 -27.91 11.82 -7.44
N PHE A 327 -27.85 10.89 -6.48
CA PHE A 327 -27.06 9.67 -6.59
C PHE A 327 -27.40 8.85 -7.83
N ASP A 328 -28.69 8.61 -8.07
CA ASP A 328 -29.11 7.76 -9.19
C ASP A 328 -28.85 8.43 -10.55
N ALA A 329 -28.71 9.77 -10.61
CA ALA A 329 -28.51 10.53 -11.84
C ALA A 329 -27.18 10.22 -12.55
N HIS A 330 -26.15 9.80 -11.80
CA HIS A 330 -24.83 9.51 -12.37
C HIS A 330 -24.43 8.03 -12.27
N THR A 331 -25.30 7.14 -11.79
CA THR A 331 -24.99 5.70 -11.66
C THR A 331 -24.61 5.05 -12.99
N ALA A 332 -25.24 5.46 -14.10
CA ALA A 332 -24.90 4.98 -15.44
C ALA A 332 -23.47 5.37 -15.85
N ASP A 333 -23.07 6.61 -15.57
CA ASP A 333 -21.72 7.10 -15.81
C ASP A 333 -20.71 6.31 -14.98
N VAL A 334 -20.96 6.16 -13.68
CA VAL A 334 -20.06 5.44 -12.77
C VAL A 334 -19.91 3.97 -13.18
N ASN A 335 -20.97 3.31 -13.62
CA ASN A 335 -20.87 1.96 -14.17
C ASN A 335 -19.97 1.92 -15.40
N LYS A 336 -20.11 2.89 -16.31
CA LYS A 336 -19.24 3.00 -17.48
C LYS A 336 -17.77 3.23 -17.08
N MET A 337 -17.51 4.01 -16.03
CA MET A 337 -16.15 4.22 -15.48
C MET A 337 -15.54 2.92 -14.97
N LEU A 338 -16.32 2.13 -14.21
CA LEU A 338 -15.88 0.85 -13.65
C LEU A 338 -15.61 -0.19 -14.75
N ASP A 339 -16.41 -0.18 -15.82
CA ASP A 339 -16.25 -1.13 -16.94
C ASP A 339 -14.99 -0.88 -17.78
N VAL A 340 -14.51 0.37 -17.80
CA VAL A 340 -13.30 0.75 -18.55
C VAL A 340 -12.08 1.01 -17.66
N PHE A 341 -12.22 0.85 -16.34
CA PHE A 341 -11.10 0.93 -15.40
C PHE A 341 -10.09 -0.17 -15.71
N ILE A 342 -8.81 0.19 -15.69
CA ILE A 342 -7.71 -0.74 -15.99
C ILE A 342 -6.54 -0.51 -15.04
N PHE A 343 -5.85 -1.60 -14.71
CA PHE A 343 -4.49 -1.55 -14.21
C PHE A 343 -3.51 -1.47 -15.38
N ARG A 344 -2.33 -0.90 -15.12
CA ARG A 344 -1.20 -0.83 -16.05
C ARG A 344 -0.27 -2.02 -15.90
#